data_AF-A0A7J2UQU2-F1
#
_entry.id   AF-A0A7J2UQU2-F1
#
_cell.length_a   1.000
_cell.length_b   1.000
_cell.length_c   1.000
_cell.angle_alpha   90.00
_cell.angle_beta   90.00
_cell.angle_gamma   90.00
#
_symmetry.space_group_name_H-M   'P 1'
#
loop_
_entity.id
_entity.type
_entity.pdbx_description
1 polymer ?
#
loop_
_entity_poly.entity_id
_entity_poly.type
_entity_poly.pdbx_seq_one_letter_code
_entity_poly.pdbx_strand_id
1 'polypeptide(L)'
;MPSYRGAAAKLLESAGADVGDKVRIELRDRTLEGILMPRPELADDRHLVLKLSNGYNIGIRVKSVRRVQVLEKGRPPEISLPAPPPPSPALPKVAILGTGGTIASRVDYRTGAVYPAFTAGELYSIVPELAGIANIEVAEVCRVFSEHMTPKLWVKIGKEVARAVNRGARGVVVAHGTDTMAYTAAALSFMLKGLFRPVVL
;
A
#
# COMPACT_ATOMS: atom_id res chain seq x y z
N MET A 1 -19.98 -6.01 -7.00
CA MET A 1 -18.88 -6.07 -6.01
C MET A 1 -17.51 -5.71 -6.64
N PRO A 2 -16.56 -5.02 -5.97
CA PRO A 2 -15.33 -4.52 -6.62
C PRO A 2 -14.36 -5.59 -7.16
N SER A 3 -14.20 -6.72 -6.45
CA SER A 3 -13.21 -7.76 -6.78
C SER A 3 -13.81 -9.09 -7.28
N TYR A 4 -15.13 -9.16 -7.41
CA TYR A 4 -15.86 -10.33 -7.91
C TYR A 4 -16.76 -9.91 -9.06
N ARG A 5 -16.88 -10.78 -10.08
CA ARG A 5 -17.71 -10.56 -11.27
C ARG A 5 -18.58 -11.80 -11.52
N GLY A 6 -19.53 -11.67 -12.45
CA GLY A 6 -20.30 -12.80 -13.00
C GLY A 6 -20.97 -13.68 -11.95
N ALA A 7 -20.82 -15.00 -12.08
CA ALA A 7 -21.51 -15.96 -11.22
C ALA A 7 -21.11 -15.85 -9.74
N ALA A 8 -19.83 -15.64 -9.46
CA ALA A 8 -19.33 -15.43 -8.10
C ALA A 8 -19.93 -14.18 -7.44
N ALA A 9 -19.97 -13.05 -8.16
CA ALA A 9 -20.55 -11.81 -7.64
C ALA A 9 -22.04 -11.98 -7.28
N LYS A 10 -22.83 -12.58 -8.18
CA LYS A 10 -24.26 -12.82 -7.96
C LYS A 10 -24.50 -13.69 -6.72
N LEU A 11 -23.69 -14.73 -6.53
CA LEU A 11 -23.78 -15.59 -5.35
C LEU A 11 -23.51 -14.79 -4.06
N LEU A 12 -22.45 -14.00 -4.03
CA LEU A 12 -22.09 -13.19 -2.86
C LEU A 12 -23.14 -12.11 -2.56
N GLU A 13 -23.62 -11.42 -3.60
CA GLU A 13 -24.66 -10.40 -3.49
C GLU A 13 -25.98 -10.99 -2.96
N SER A 14 -26.38 -12.19 -3.43
CA SER A 14 -27.57 -12.89 -2.91
C SER A 14 -27.44 -13.31 -1.44
N ALA A 15 -26.22 -13.51 -0.96
CA ALA A 15 -25.94 -13.86 0.44
C ALA A 15 -25.68 -12.64 1.32
N GLY A 16 -25.68 -11.42 0.76
CA GLY A 16 -25.29 -10.20 1.45
C GLY A 16 -23.87 -10.23 2.01
N ALA A 17 -22.97 -10.99 1.39
CA ALA A 17 -21.60 -11.20 1.86
C ALA A 17 -20.63 -10.23 1.18
N ASP A 18 -19.78 -9.58 1.99
CA ASP A 18 -18.78 -8.60 1.57
C ASP A 18 -17.34 -9.12 1.73
N VAL A 19 -16.40 -8.59 0.93
CA VAL A 19 -14.98 -8.90 1.12
C VAL A 19 -14.56 -8.42 2.51
N GLY A 20 -13.89 -9.30 3.25
CA GLY A 20 -13.52 -9.08 4.65
C GLY A 20 -14.53 -9.64 5.65
N ASP A 21 -15.73 -10.05 5.22
CA ASP A 21 -16.69 -10.73 6.08
C ASP A 21 -16.18 -12.12 6.47
N LYS A 22 -16.50 -12.53 7.69
CA LYS A 22 -16.38 -13.93 8.10
C LYS A 22 -17.60 -14.67 7.60
N VAL A 23 -17.40 -15.66 6.74
CA VAL A 23 -18.47 -16.42 6.10
C VAL A 23 -18.32 -17.91 6.38
N ARG A 24 -19.47 -18.57 6.43
CA ARG A 24 -19.61 -20.03 6.36
C ARG A 24 -20.09 -20.40 4.97
N ILE A 25 -19.36 -21.29 4.30
CA ILE A 25 -19.68 -21.78 2.95
C ILE A 25 -19.98 -23.27 3.06
N GLU A 26 -21.22 -23.64 2.79
CA GLU A 26 -21.67 -25.04 2.73
C GLU A 26 -21.45 -25.57 1.31
N LEU A 27 -20.62 -26.62 1.20
CA LEU A 27 -20.41 -27.38 -0.02
C LEU A 27 -21.25 -28.66 0.00
N ARG A 28 -21.10 -29.50 -1.03
CA ARG A 28 -21.83 -30.77 -1.10
C ARG A 28 -21.37 -31.79 -0.04
N ASP A 29 -20.09 -31.75 0.31
CA ASP A 29 -19.35 -32.76 1.08
C ASP A 29 -18.81 -32.24 2.41
N ARG A 30 -18.75 -30.92 2.60
CA ARG A 30 -18.16 -30.27 3.78
C ARG A 30 -18.63 -28.83 3.93
N THR A 31 -18.34 -28.27 5.10
CA THR A 31 -18.56 -26.85 5.40
C THR A 31 -17.23 -26.20 5.71
N LEU A 32 -17.03 -25.00 5.19
CA LEU A 32 -15.81 -24.22 5.36
C LEU A 32 -16.14 -22.88 5.99
N GLU A 33 -15.27 -22.42 6.89
CA GLU A 33 -15.38 -21.12 7.53
C GLU A 33 -14.09 -20.34 7.34
N GLY A 34 -14.23 -19.03 7.13
CA GLY A 34 -13.09 -18.16 6.95
C GLY A 34 -13.48 -16.75 6.56
N ILE A 35 -12.47 -15.95 6.26
CA ILE A 35 -12.65 -14.57 5.80
C ILE A 35 -12.74 -14.57 4.29
N LEU A 36 -13.77 -13.94 3.73
CA LEU A 36 -13.91 -13.79 2.30
C LEU A 36 -12.84 -12.83 1.76
N MET A 37 -11.99 -13.33 0.88
CA MET A 37 -10.85 -12.59 0.35
C MET A 37 -11.19 -11.97 -1.01
N PRO A 38 -10.55 -10.83 -1.37
CA PRO A 38 -10.65 -10.29 -2.72
C PRO A 38 -10.01 -11.24 -3.73
N ARG A 39 -10.44 -11.14 -4.99
CA ARG A 39 -9.80 -11.83 -6.12
C ARG A 39 -9.17 -10.83 -7.10
N PRO A 40 -8.09 -11.21 -7.79
CA PRO A 40 -7.54 -10.43 -8.89
C PRO A 40 -8.59 -10.21 -9.98
N GLU A 41 -8.61 -9.02 -10.57
CA GLU A 41 -9.58 -8.66 -11.61
C GLU A 41 -9.50 -9.52 -12.87
N LEU A 42 -8.32 -10.07 -13.16
CA LEU A 42 -8.07 -10.94 -14.31
C LEU A 42 -8.46 -12.39 -14.05
N ALA A 43 -8.85 -12.74 -12.83
CA ALA A 43 -9.25 -14.10 -12.47
C ALA A 43 -10.67 -14.41 -12.98
N ASP A 44 -10.97 -15.71 -13.12
CA ASP A 44 -12.29 -16.14 -13.57
C ASP A 44 -13.41 -15.77 -12.59
N ASP A 45 -14.66 -15.79 -13.06
CA ASP A 45 -15.85 -15.50 -12.27
C ASP A 45 -16.45 -16.73 -11.56
N ARG A 46 -15.71 -17.84 -11.52
CA ARG A 46 -16.23 -19.17 -11.16
C ARG A 46 -15.78 -19.67 -9.79
N HIS A 47 -14.97 -18.90 -9.07
CA HIS A 47 -14.46 -19.27 -7.75
C HIS A 47 -14.65 -18.16 -6.71
N LEU A 48 -14.67 -18.56 -5.45
CA LEU A 48 -14.54 -17.71 -4.27
C LEU A 48 -13.15 -17.95 -3.66
N VAL A 49 -12.57 -16.96 -3.00
CA VAL A 49 -11.35 -17.15 -2.21
C VAL A 49 -11.67 -16.94 -0.73
N LEU A 50 -11.35 -17.94 0.08
CA LEU A 50 -11.59 -17.95 1.52
C LEU A 50 -10.26 -18.11 2.25
N LYS A 51 -10.00 -17.24 3.23
CA LYS A 51 -8.87 -17.39 4.15
C LYS A 51 -9.32 -18.14 5.39
N LEU A 52 -8.78 -19.33 5.58
CA LEU A 52 -9.07 -20.20 6.70
C LEU A 52 -8.41 -19.68 8.00
N SER A 53 -8.86 -20.20 9.14
CA SER A 53 -8.31 -19.85 10.46
C SER A 53 -6.82 -20.17 10.62
N ASN A 54 -6.31 -21.14 9.86
CA ASN A 54 -4.88 -21.49 9.81
C ASN A 54 -4.05 -20.55 8.91
N GLY A 55 -4.65 -19.50 8.34
CA GLY A 55 -3.98 -18.49 7.51
C GLY A 55 -3.89 -18.83 6.03
N TYR A 56 -4.23 -20.06 5.60
CA TYR A 56 -4.19 -20.46 4.20
C TYR A 56 -5.40 -19.91 3.42
N ASN A 57 -5.14 -19.47 2.18
CA ASN A 57 -6.16 -19.10 1.22
C ASN A 57 -6.54 -20.31 0.35
N ILE A 58 -7.83 -20.57 0.18
CA ILE A 58 -8.35 -21.63 -0.69
C ILE A 58 -9.31 -21.07 -1.74
N GLY A 59 -9.30 -21.68 -2.93
CA GLY A 59 -10.25 -21.40 -4.00
C GLY A 59 -11.44 -22.37 -3.97
N ILE A 60 -12.66 -21.85 -3.95
CA ILE A 60 -13.89 -22.64 -3.88
C ILE A 60 -14.69 -22.42 -5.16
N ARG A 61 -15.01 -23.48 -5.89
CA ARG A 61 -15.80 -23.37 -7.13
C ARG A 61 -17.25 -23.03 -6.81
N VAL A 62 -17.78 -21.95 -7.38
CA VAL A 62 -19.15 -21.44 -7.17
C VAL A 62 -20.21 -22.53 -7.38
N LYS A 63 -20.06 -23.37 -8.42
CA LYS A 63 -21.01 -24.47 -8.71
C LYS A 63 -21.10 -25.55 -7.61
N SER A 64 -20.11 -25.63 -6.72
CA SER A 64 -20.11 -26.56 -5.59
C SER A 64 -20.73 -25.99 -4.32
N VAL A 65 -20.97 -24.66 -4.28
CA VAL A 65 -21.54 -23.97 -3.14
C VAL A 65 -23.05 -24.19 -3.12
N ARG A 66 -23.55 -24.70 -1.99
CA ARG A 66 -24.97 -24.83 -1.70
C ARG A 66 -25.52 -23.58 -1.03
N ARG A 67 -24.75 -23.03 -0.08
CA ARG A 67 -25.15 -21.86 0.72
C ARG A 67 -23.93 -21.07 1.17
N VAL A 68 -24.08 -19.75 1.19
CA VAL A 68 -23.15 -18.82 1.86
C VAL A 68 -23.92 -18.14 2.99
N GLN A 69 -23.34 -18.11 4.18
CA GLN A 69 -23.89 -17.43 5.34
C GLN A 69 -22.84 -16.48 5.91
N VAL A 70 -23.19 -15.22 6.11
CA VAL A 70 -22.36 -14.25 6.83
C VAL A 70 -22.48 -14.53 8.32
N LEU A 71 -21.35 -14.83 8.97
CA LEU A 71 -21.27 -15.04 10.42
C LEU A 71 -20.95 -13.73 11.14
N GLU A 72 -20.06 -12.92 10.56
CA GLU A 72 -19.62 -11.65 11.13
C GLU A 72 -19.27 -10.68 10.00
N LYS A 73 -19.73 -9.42 10.12
CA LYS A 73 -19.37 -8.37 9.17
C LYS A 73 -17.94 -7.92 9.36
N GLY A 74 -17.21 -7.81 8.24
CA GLY A 74 -15.85 -7.33 8.21
C GLY A 74 -15.79 -5.89 8.70
N ARG A 75 -14.92 -5.64 9.69
CA ARG A 75 -14.58 -4.29 10.11
C ARG A 75 -13.28 -3.85 9.43
N PRO A 76 -13.22 -2.63 8.88
CA PRO A 76 -11.95 -2.03 8.51
C PRO A 76 -11.02 -2.07 9.71
N PRO A 77 -9.72 -2.37 9.53
CA PRO A 77 -8.79 -2.28 10.65
C PRO A 77 -8.74 -0.82 11.12
N GLU A 78 -9.00 -0.57 12.40
CA GLU A 78 -8.70 0.71 13.03
C GLU A 78 -7.18 0.81 13.15
N ILE A 79 -6.56 1.59 12.26
CA ILE A 79 -5.13 1.85 12.30
C ILE A 79 -4.92 3.04 13.23
N SER A 80 -4.63 2.79 14.50
CA SER A 80 -4.07 3.82 15.39
C SER A 80 -2.58 3.94 15.11
N LEU A 81 -2.18 5.00 14.42
CA LEU A 81 -0.78 5.33 14.22
C LEU A 81 -0.30 6.14 15.41
N PRO A 82 0.88 5.84 15.98
CA PRO A 82 1.48 6.74 16.96
C PRO A 82 1.70 8.10 16.31
N ALA A 83 1.44 9.17 17.06
CA ALA A 83 1.78 10.51 16.62
C ALA A 83 3.31 10.57 16.38
N PRO A 84 3.77 11.25 15.31
CA PRO A 84 5.19 11.46 15.13
C PRO A 84 5.75 12.23 16.35
N PRO A 85 6.99 11.95 16.77
CA PRO A 85 7.63 12.71 17.83
C PRO A 85 7.70 14.20 17.45
N PRO A 86 7.64 15.11 18.42
CA PRO A 86 7.81 16.53 18.16
C PRO A 86 9.19 16.79 17.54
N PRO A 87 9.31 17.73 16.57
CA PRO A 87 10.60 18.03 15.96
C PRO A 87 11.64 18.48 16.99
N SER A 88 12.85 17.91 16.92
CA SER A 88 13.97 18.28 17.77
C SER A 88 14.85 19.33 17.08
N PRO A 89 15.09 20.51 17.68
CA PRO A 89 15.98 21.53 17.09
C PRO A 89 17.42 21.05 16.84
N ALA A 90 17.86 20.01 17.55
CA ALA A 90 19.21 19.45 17.41
C ALA A 90 19.37 18.55 16.17
N LEU A 91 18.28 18.08 15.58
CA LEU A 91 18.30 17.14 14.48
C LEU A 91 18.11 17.81 13.11
N PRO A 92 18.77 17.32 12.06
CA PRO A 92 18.59 17.85 10.71
C PRO A 92 17.19 17.56 10.19
N LYS A 93 16.66 18.47 9.37
CA LYS A 93 15.42 18.27 8.64
C LYS A 93 15.68 17.44 7.38
N VAL A 94 14.96 16.34 7.18
CA VAL A 94 15.06 15.48 5.99
C VAL A 94 13.69 15.32 5.37
N ALA A 95 13.59 15.59 4.06
CA ALA A 95 12.34 15.38 3.33
C ALA A 95 12.35 13.99 2.67
N ILE A 96 11.29 13.21 2.87
CA ILE A 96 11.04 11.97 2.17
C ILE A 96 9.92 12.24 1.16
N LEU A 97 10.29 12.34 -0.09
CA LEU A 97 9.38 12.40 -1.22
C LEU A 97 9.11 10.98 -1.65
N GLY A 98 7.88 10.65 -1.99
CA GLY A 98 7.66 9.36 -2.64
C GLY A 98 6.78 9.47 -3.86
N THR A 99 7.04 8.51 -4.72
CA THR A 99 6.63 8.50 -6.12
C THR A 99 5.85 7.24 -6.47
N GLY A 100 5.64 6.38 -5.47
CA GLY A 100 5.25 4.97 -5.59
C GLY A 100 6.32 4.08 -4.95
N GLY A 101 6.33 2.80 -5.34
CA GLY A 101 7.26 1.81 -4.80
C GLY A 101 6.82 1.22 -3.46
N THR A 102 7.49 0.15 -3.04
CA THR A 102 7.13 -0.67 -1.86
C THR A 102 7.94 -0.31 -0.61
N ILE A 103 8.90 0.61 -0.72
CA ILE A 103 9.84 0.98 0.35
C ILE A 103 9.10 1.47 1.60
N ALA A 104 7.98 2.17 1.41
CA ALA A 104 7.11 2.60 2.49
C ALA A 104 5.76 1.91 2.32
N SER A 105 5.70 0.61 2.61
CA SER A 105 4.48 -0.19 2.59
C SER A 105 4.35 -1.04 3.85
N ARG A 106 3.12 -1.22 4.33
CA ARG A 106 2.76 -2.09 5.45
C ARG A 106 1.95 -3.28 4.96
N VAL A 107 2.23 -4.45 5.52
CA VAL A 107 1.42 -5.64 5.30
C VAL A 107 0.34 -5.72 6.37
N ASP A 108 -0.92 -5.80 5.97
CA ASP A 108 -2.00 -6.25 6.85
C ASP A 108 -2.04 -7.77 6.84
N TYR A 109 -1.52 -8.42 7.88
CA TYR A 109 -1.47 -9.88 7.96
C TYR A 109 -2.85 -10.54 8.04
N ARG A 110 -3.91 -9.82 8.47
CA ARG A 110 -5.28 -10.34 8.46
C ARG A 110 -5.73 -10.56 7.02
N THR A 111 -5.52 -9.58 6.16
CA THR A 111 -5.96 -9.62 4.75
C THR A 111 -4.88 -10.09 3.78
N GLY A 112 -3.62 -10.12 4.18
CA GLY A 112 -2.47 -10.28 3.29
C GLY A 112 -2.26 -9.08 2.33
N ALA A 113 -3.02 -8.00 2.48
CA ALA A 113 -2.91 -6.83 1.62
C ALA A 113 -1.69 -5.99 1.98
N VAL A 114 -1.11 -5.34 0.97
CA VAL A 114 0.01 -4.42 1.12
C VAL A 114 -0.51 -3.01 0.87
N TYR A 115 -0.37 -2.14 1.85
CA TYR A 115 -0.81 -0.75 1.79
C TYR A 115 0.40 0.17 1.76
N PRO A 116 0.44 1.20 0.90
CA PRO A 116 1.44 2.25 1.01
C PRO A 116 1.32 2.95 2.37
N ALA A 117 2.42 3.06 3.08
CA ALA A 117 2.58 3.79 4.33
C ALA A 117 3.29 5.10 3.98
N PHE A 118 2.63 6.24 4.18
CA PHE A 118 3.10 7.49 3.59
C PHE A 118 2.95 8.73 4.49
N THR A 119 2.58 8.53 5.75
CA THR A 119 2.67 9.56 6.77
C THR A 119 3.99 9.46 7.53
N ALA A 120 4.44 10.57 8.12
CA ALA A 120 5.60 10.54 9.01
C ALA A 120 5.39 9.57 10.19
N GLY A 121 4.18 9.53 10.77
CA GLY A 121 3.82 8.61 11.86
C GLY A 121 3.93 7.14 11.46
N GLU A 122 3.50 6.79 10.23
CA GLU A 122 3.71 5.44 9.68
C GLU A 122 5.17 5.08 9.56
N LEU A 123 6.00 5.97 9.02
CA LEU A 123 7.44 5.73 8.90
C LEU A 123 8.09 5.52 10.27
N TYR A 124 7.78 6.34 11.27
CA TYR A 124 8.29 6.14 12.63
C TYR A 124 7.77 4.87 13.30
N SER A 125 6.55 4.42 12.96
CA SER A 125 6.02 3.16 13.48
C SER A 125 6.74 1.94 12.91
N ILE A 126 7.26 2.04 11.67
CA ILE A 126 7.98 0.97 10.98
C ILE A 126 9.48 1.02 11.32
N VAL A 127 10.05 2.23 11.39
CA VAL A 127 11.47 2.48 11.66
C VAL A 127 11.61 3.55 12.76
N PRO A 128 11.42 3.19 14.04
CA PRO A 128 11.48 4.12 15.17
C PRO A 128 12.83 4.86 15.28
N GLU A 129 13.91 4.25 14.83
CA GLU A 129 15.28 4.77 14.88
C GLU A 129 15.43 6.10 14.14
N LEU A 130 14.57 6.38 13.15
CA LEU A 130 14.56 7.65 12.43
C LEU A 130 14.37 8.85 13.36
N ALA A 131 13.65 8.67 14.48
CA ALA A 131 13.40 9.74 15.46
C ALA A 131 14.68 10.27 16.11
N GLY A 132 15.74 9.46 16.17
CA GLY A 132 17.06 9.87 16.67
C GLY A 132 17.99 10.44 15.59
N ILE A 133 17.61 10.36 14.32
CA ILE A 133 18.49 10.69 13.18
C ILE A 133 18.10 12.02 12.55
N ALA A 134 16.81 12.27 12.32
CA ALA A 134 16.34 13.44 11.60
C ALA A 134 14.88 13.79 11.92
N ASN A 135 14.54 15.06 11.74
CA ASN A 135 13.15 15.52 11.67
C ASN A 135 12.60 15.20 10.27
N ILE A 136 11.82 14.12 10.17
CA ILE A 136 11.27 13.64 8.90
C ILE A 136 10.02 14.44 8.49
N GLU A 137 10.05 14.98 7.28
CA GLU A 137 8.86 15.49 6.58
C GLU A 137 8.56 14.61 5.38
N VAL A 138 7.31 14.14 5.25
CA VAL A 138 6.89 13.28 4.14
C VAL A 138 5.99 14.06 3.19
N ALA A 139 6.18 13.89 1.88
CA ALA A 139 5.31 14.49 0.87
C ALA A 139 5.08 13.53 -0.31
N GLU A 140 3.82 13.32 -0.67
CA GLU A 140 3.47 12.46 -1.82
C GLU A 140 3.56 13.27 -3.10
N VAL A 141 4.50 12.89 -3.97
CA VAL A 141 4.71 13.55 -5.26
C VAL A 141 3.84 12.88 -6.33
N CYS A 142 3.85 11.55 -6.38
CA CYS A 142 2.99 10.75 -7.24
C CYS A 142 2.89 9.32 -6.68
N ARG A 143 1.99 8.51 -7.25
CA ARG A 143 1.78 7.12 -6.85
C ARG A 143 1.67 6.25 -8.10
N VAL A 144 2.80 6.00 -8.75
CA VAL A 144 2.87 5.19 -9.97
C VAL A 144 3.88 4.04 -9.81
N PHE A 145 3.68 2.96 -10.55
CA PHE A 145 4.76 1.99 -10.77
C PHE A 145 5.90 2.67 -11.54
N SER A 146 7.14 2.26 -11.27
CA SER A 146 8.33 2.78 -11.95
C SER A 146 8.20 2.68 -13.48
N GLU A 147 7.56 1.63 -13.96
CA GLU A 147 7.31 1.30 -15.35
C GLU A 147 6.38 2.32 -16.03
N HIS A 148 5.57 3.03 -15.23
CA HIS A 148 4.70 4.12 -15.68
C HIS A 148 5.30 5.51 -15.41
N MET A 149 6.57 5.58 -14.99
CA MET A 149 7.25 6.86 -14.78
C MET A 149 7.46 7.58 -16.12
N THR A 150 7.23 8.89 -16.15
CA THR A 150 7.33 9.70 -17.37
C THR A 150 8.20 10.93 -17.15
N PRO A 151 8.74 11.56 -18.21
CA PRO A 151 9.48 12.82 -18.07
C PRO A 151 8.70 13.94 -17.37
N LYS A 152 7.37 13.99 -17.56
CA LYS A 152 6.50 14.94 -16.84
C LYS A 152 6.55 14.72 -15.32
N LEU A 153 6.60 13.46 -14.89
CA LEU A 153 6.73 13.11 -13.46
C LEU A 153 8.14 13.40 -12.94
N TRP A 154 9.19 13.20 -13.74
CA TRP A 154 10.56 13.61 -13.36
C TRP A 154 10.63 15.11 -13.06
N VAL A 155 10.00 15.95 -13.90
CA VAL A 155 9.92 17.39 -13.66
C VAL A 155 9.18 17.69 -12.36
N LYS A 156 8.10 16.97 -12.05
CA LYS A 156 7.37 17.11 -10.78
C LYS A 156 8.26 16.77 -9.59
N ILE A 157 8.99 15.65 -9.66
CA ILE A 157 9.93 15.21 -8.63
C ILE A 157 11.03 16.27 -8.43
N GLY A 158 11.68 16.72 -9.50
CA GLY A 158 12.73 17.74 -9.42
C GLY A 158 12.26 19.05 -8.79
N LYS A 159 11.03 19.50 -9.11
CA LYS A 159 10.42 20.68 -8.48
C LYS A 159 10.19 20.50 -6.98
N GLU A 160 9.68 19.34 -6.56
CA GLU A 160 9.45 19.07 -5.13
C GLU A 160 10.77 18.90 -4.35
N VAL A 161 11.81 18.29 -4.97
CA VAL A 161 13.16 18.25 -4.38
C VAL A 161 13.69 19.66 -4.15
N ALA A 162 13.66 20.51 -5.19
CA ALA A 162 14.11 21.90 -5.07
C ALA A 162 13.31 22.68 -4.01
N ARG A 163 11.99 22.49 -3.97
CA ARG A 163 11.13 23.10 -2.95
C ARG A 163 11.51 22.64 -1.54
N ALA A 164 11.73 21.35 -1.32
CA ALA A 164 12.13 20.82 -0.01
C ALA A 164 13.47 21.41 0.45
N VAL A 165 14.48 21.44 -0.43
CA VAL A 165 15.79 22.04 -0.16
C VAL A 165 15.66 23.53 0.19
N ASN A 166 14.89 24.29 -0.60
CA ASN A 166 14.69 25.73 -0.37
C ASN A 166 13.92 26.03 0.92
N ARG A 167 13.11 25.09 1.42
CA ARG A 167 12.46 25.17 2.75
C ARG A 167 13.37 24.72 3.90
N GLY A 168 14.67 24.55 3.64
CA GLY A 168 15.66 24.24 4.67
C GLY A 168 15.88 22.74 4.93
N ALA A 169 15.41 21.83 4.07
CA ALA A 169 15.78 20.43 4.19
C ALA A 169 17.31 20.27 4.01
N ARG A 170 17.94 19.56 4.94
CA ARG A 170 19.37 19.22 4.90
C ARG A 170 19.67 18.08 3.93
N GLY A 171 18.65 17.32 3.54
CA GLY A 171 18.72 16.29 2.51
C GLY A 171 17.32 15.87 2.06
N VAL A 172 17.24 15.23 0.90
CA VAL A 172 16.00 14.70 0.34
C VAL A 172 16.18 13.24 -0.03
N VAL A 173 15.25 12.40 0.39
CA VAL A 173 15.14 10.99 -0.02
C VAL A 173 13.93 10.87 -0.94
N VAL A 174 14.07 10.22 -2.07
CA VAL A 174 13.02 10.00 -3.06
C VAL A 174 12.70 8.51 -3.11
N ALA A 175 11.65 8.08 -2.40
CA ALA A 175 11.15 6.72 -2.46
C ALA A 175 10.60 6.43 -3.86
N HIS A 176 11.35 5.64 -4.62
CA HIS A 176 11.12 5.34 -6.03
C HIS A 176 11.03 3.83 -6.29
N GLY A 177 10.30 3.44 -7.33
CA GLY A 177 10.27 2.06 -7.82
C GLY A 177 11.60 1.66 -8.46
N THR A 178 11.98 0.39 -8.37
CA THR A 178 13.32 -0.11 -8.75
C THR A 178 13.60 -0.02 -10.25
N ASP A 179 12.61 -0.34 -11.08
CA ASP A 179 12.84 -0.70 -12.49
C ASP A 179 13.35 0.48 -13.33
N THR A 180 12.89 1.69 -13.01
CA THR A 180 13.26 2.91 -13.73
C THR A 180 13.99 3.93 -12.85
N MET A 181 14.43 3.52 -11.66
CA MET A 181 15.12 4.39 -10.70
C MET A 181 16.35 5.07 -11.32
N ALA A 182 17.17 4.32 -12.06
CA ALA A 182 18.37 4.84 -12.71
C ALA A 182 18.06 5.95 -13.74
N TYR A 183 16.96 5.83 -14.49
CA TYR A 183 16.53 6.84 -15.46
C TYR A 183 16.08 8.12 -14.76
N THR A 184 15.29 8.00 -13.69
CA THR A 184 14.88 9.14 -12.87
C THR A 184 16.10 9.81 -12.22
N ALA A 185 17.04 9.02 -11.68
CA ALA A 185 18.29 9.54 -11.10
C ALA A 185 19.10 10.35 -12.12
N ALA A 186 19.29 9.81 -13.34
CA ALA A 186 19.96 10.51 -14.42
C ALA A 186 19.24 11.81 -14.78
N ALA A 187 17.91 11.79 -14.97
CA ALA A 187 17.12 12.98 -15.27
C ALA A 187 17.27 14.07 -14.19
N LEU A 188 17.17 13.69 -12.92
CA LEU A 188 17.32 14.62 -11.79
C LEU A 188 18.74 15.21 -11.70
N SER A 189 19.78 14.42 -12.02
CA SER A 189 21.17 14.90 -12.02
C SER A 189 21.39 16.08 -12.97
N PHE A 190 20.69 16.11 -14.11
CA PHE A 190 20.75 17.23 -15.05
C PHE A 190 19.78 18.38 -14.71
N MET A 191 18.62 18.07 -14.11
CA MET A 191 17.61 19.07 -13.76
C MET A 191 18.01 19.90 -12.53
N LEU A 192 18.61 19.27 -11.50
CA LEU A 192 18.95 19.90 -10.23
C LEU A 192 20.31 20.63 -10.29
N LYS A 193 20.35 21.72 -11.06
CA LYS A 193 21.54 22.56 -11.19
C LYS A 193 21.86 23.27 -9.87
N GLY A 194 23.15 23.34 -9.52
CA GLY A 194 23.60 24.04 -8.30
C GLY A 194 23.17 23.37 -6.99
N LEU A 195 22.90 22.06 -7.03
CA LEU A 195 22.48 21.31 -5.85
C LEU A 195 23.59 21.32 -4.77
N PHE A 196 23.26 21.80 -3.57
CA PHE A 196 24.17 21.91 -2.43
C PHE A 196 23.74 21.03 -1.23
N ARG A 197 22.71 20.21 -1.41
CA ARG A 197 22.19 19.24 -0.43
C ARG A 197 22.11 17.85 -1.05
N PRO A 198 22.36 16.78 -0.28
CA PRO A 198 22.22 15.42 -0.78
C PRO A 198 20.78 15.11 -1.21
N VAL A 199 20.65 14.45 -2.35
CA VAL A 199 19.40 13.88 -2.87
C VAL A 199 19.66 12.41 -3.16
N VAL A 200 18.88 11.52 -2.54
CA VAL A 200 19.06 10.06 -2.59
C VAL A 200 17.80 9.42 -3.17
N LEU A 201 17.97 8.44 -4.07
CA LEU A 201 16.90 7.58 -4.61
C LEU A 201 17.09 6.16 -4.08
#